data_AF-A0A0G1HJT6-F1
#
_entry.id   AF-A0A0G1HJT6-F1
#
_cell.length_a   1.000
_cell.length_b   1.000
_cell.length_c   1.000
_cell.angle_alpha   90.00
_cell.angle_beta   90.00
_cell.angle_gamma   90.00
#
_symmetry.space_group_name_H-M   'P 1'
#
loop_
_entity.id
_entity.type
_entity.pdbx_description
1 polymer ?
#
loop_
_entity_poly.entity_id
_entity_poly.type
_entity_poly.pdbx_seq_one_letter_code
_entity_poly.pdbx_strand_id
1 'polypeptide(L)'
;MPVSGKTMLFDGKTGKPFEEEIVVGIGYILKLIHMVEDKTHARSTGPYSLVTQQPLGGKAQMGGQRLGEMEVWALESHRAAHVLQEMLTIKSDDVVGRAKAFESIVKGVDIPASSVPESFKVLVKELQALGLNIFPVGVVTAKPPTAVASDVKEEEQVKKEAEELAVQSGEEVVVEEQSSQVPAPEDEQVKVGEA
;
A
#
# COMPACT_ATOMS: atom_id res chain seq x y z
N MET A 1 40.84 30.90 -27.81
CA MET A 1 40.60 29.54 -28.35
C MET A 1 41.01 29.53 -29.81
N PRO A 2 41.54 28.42 -30.33
CA PRO A 2 41.81 28.27 -31.76
C PRO A 2 40.51 28.45 -32.57
N VAL A 3 40.65 28.82 -33.84
CA VAL A 3 39.51 29.16 -34.74
C VAL A 3 38.53 27.99 -34.88
N SER A 4 39.01 26.75 -34.71
CA SER A 4 38.20 25.52 -34.72
C SER A 4 37.32 25.32 -33.48
N GLY A 5 37.56 26.05 -32.39
CA GLY A 5 36.88 25.84 -31.10
C GLY A 5 37.26 24.53 -30.40
N LYS A 6 38.25 23.79 -30.92
CA LYS A 6 38.72 22.50 -30.41
C LYS A 6 40.10 22.62 -29.77
N THR A 7 40.37 21.83 -28.75
CA THR A 7 41.69 21.76 -28.11
C THR A 7 42.05 20.32 -27.79
N MET A 8 43.33 20.01 -27.78
CA MET A 8 43.83 18.72 -27.34
C MET A 8 43.68 18.63 -25.81
N LEU A 9 42.95 17.62 -25.31
CA LEU A 9 42.77 17.35 -23.88
C LEU A 9 43.63 16.16 -23.46
N PHE A 10 43.98 16.11 -22.18
CA PHE A 10 44.71 14.98 -21.59
C PHE A 10 43.80 14.25 -20.60
N ASP A 11 43.83 12.93 -20.61
CA ASP A 11 43.09 12.12 -19.64
C ASP A 11 43.70 12.30 -18.25
N GLY A 12 42.88 12.77 -17.29
CA GLY A 12 43.28 13.02 -15.92
C GLY A 12 43.67 11.75 -15.13
N LYS A 13 43.33 10.55 -15.61
CA LYS A 13 43.73 9.29 -14.98
C LYS A 13 45.06 8.74 -15.49
N THR A 14 45.33 8.85 -16.80
CA THR A 14 46.51 8.21 -17.43
C THR A 14 47.59 9.19 -17.90
N GLY A 15 47.27 10.48 -18.04
CA GLY A 15 48.19 11.51 -18.53
C GLY A 15 48.45 11.45 -20.05
N LYS A 16 47.78 10.56 -20.78
CA LYS A 16 47.89 10.47 -22.25
C LYS A 16 46.96 11.48 -22.94
N PRO A 17 47.34 11.99 -24.12
CA PRO A 17 46.44 12.80 -24.95
C PRO A 17 45.24 12.00 -25.45
N PHE A 18 44.07 12.63 -25.58
CA PHE A 18 42.95 12.04 -26.33
C PHE A 18 43.31 11.93 -27.83
N GLU A 19 42.73 10.95 -28.53
CA GLU A 19 43.05 10.68 -29.95
C GLU A 19 42.61 11.82 -30.88
N GLU A 20 41.56 12.57 -30.51
CA GLU A 20 41.01 13.68 -31.28
C GLU A 20 40.93 14.96 -30.45
N GLU A 21 40.92 16.12 -31.13
CA GLU A 21 40.71 17.42 -30.48
C GLU A 21 39.25 17.59 -30.06
N ILE A 22 39.04 17.98 -28.80
CA ILE A 22 37.71 18.08 -28.17
C ILE A 22 37.26 19.54 -28.09
N VAL A 23 35.97 19.80 -28.33
CA VAL A 23 35.37 21.13 -28.13
C VAL A 23 35.25 21.40 -26.64
N VAL A 24 35.87 22.49 -26.20
CA VAL A 24 35.78 22.98 -24.82
C VAL A 24 35.30 24.41 -24.88
N GLY A 25 34.47 24.81 -23.92
CA GLY A 25 33.94 26.17 -23.88
C GLY A 25 33.37 26.50 -22.51
N ILE A 26 33.01 27.77 -22.34
CA ILE A 26 32.33 28.23 -21.14
C ILE A 26 30.83 28.06 -21.38
N GLY A 27 30.25 27.03 -20.77
CA GLY A 27 28.80 26.78 -20.79
C GLY A 27 28.14 27.33 -19.54
N TYR A 28 26.97 27.98 -19.70
CA TYR A 28 26.11 28.32 -18.58
C TYR A 28 25.15 27.16 -18.30
N ILE A 29 25.34 26.47 -17.18
CA ILE A 29 24.54 25.30 -16.79
C ILE A 29 23.66 25.69 -15.59
N LEU A 30 22.36 25.44 -15.72
CA LEU A 30 21.39 25.68 -14.67
C LEU A 30 21.10 24.39 -13.88
N LYS A 31 21.04 24.52 -12.55
CA LYS A 31 20.58 23.45 -11.66
C LYS A 31 19.06 23.50 -11.53
N LEU A 32 18.38 22.40 -11.87
CA LEU A 32 16.95 22.26 -11.65
C LEU A 32 16.63 21.95 -10.19
N ILE A 33 15.43 22.32 -9.76
CA ILE A 33 14.97 22.17 -8.37
C ILE A 33 14.76 20.71 -7.94
N HIS A 34 14.60 19.77 -8.88
CA HIS A 34 14.27 18.38 -8.57
C HIS A 34 15.49 17.57 -8.16
N MET A 35 15.74 17.49 -6.86
CA MET A 35 16.82 16.68 -6.30
C MET A 35 16.35 15.25 -6.00
N VAL A 36 17.29 14.30 -5.98
CA VAL A 36 17.03 12.90 -5.62
C VAL A 36 16.62 12.77 -4.15
N GLU A 37 17.20 13.60 -3.29
CA GLU A 37 16.89 13.67 -1.85
C GLU A 37 15.38 13.85 -1.61
N ASP A 38 14.73 14.71 -2.40
CA ASP A 38 13.30 14.95 -2.31
C ASP A 38 12.44 13.78 -2.81
N LYS A 39 12.99 12.89 -3.63
CA LYS A 39 12.26 11.82 -4.33
C LYS A 39 12.42 10.45 -3.71
N THR A 40 13.53 10.19 -3.01
CA THR A 40 13.73 8.91 -2.34
C THR A 40 12.72 8.75 -1.19
N HIS A 41 12.08 7.58 -1.14
CA HIS A 41 11.11 7.19 -0.13
C HIS A 41 11.16 5.67 0.04
N ALA A 42 11.12 5.20 1.28
CA ALA A 42 11.07 3.79 1.61
C ALA A 42 10.10 3.59 2.78
N ARG A 43 9.39 2.46 2.74
CA ARG A 43 8.42 2.07 3.76
C ARG A 43 8.67 0.63 4.17
N SER A 44 8.59 0.39 5.49
CA SER A 44 8.54 -0.95 6.08
C SER A 44 7.15 -1.21 6.64
N THR A 45 6.79 -0.54 7.73
CA THR A 45 5.43 -0.47 8.31
C THR A 45 4.95 0.99 8.28
N GLY A 46 3.68 1.25 8.60
CA GLY A 46 3.13 2.61 8.58
C GLY A 46 1.60 2.61 8.68
N PRO A 47 0.94 3.76 8.47
CA PRO A 47 -0.50 3.88 8.65
C PRO A 47 -1.30 3.16 7.54
N TYR A 48 -2.53 2.75 7.89
CA TYR A 48 -3.48 2.05 7.02
C TYR A 48 -4.81 2.79 6.97
N SER A 49 -5.55 2.57 5.88
CA SER A 49 -6.92 3.04 5.73
C SER A 49 -7.86 2.31 6.69
N LEU A 50 -8.79 3.03 7.30
CA LEU A 50 -9.82 2.46 8.18
C LEU A 50 -10.69 1.40 7.49
N VAL A 51 -11.08 1.64 6.24
CA VAL A 51 -12.09 0.83 5.55
C VAL A 51 -11.45 -0.38 4.89
N THR A 52 -10.47 -0.14 4.01
CA THR A 52 -9.86 -1.21 3.20
C THR A 52 -8.68 -1.88 3.88
N GLN A 53 -8.19 -1.33 5.01
CA GLN A 53 -6.97 -1.79 5.68
C GLN A 53 -5.73 -1.79 4.79
N GLN A 54 -5.77 -1.07 3.68
CA GLN A 54 -4.64 -0.93 2.76
C GLN A 54 -3.67 0.17 3.21
N PRO A 55 -2.39 0.05 2.87
CA PRO A 55 -1.39 1.07 3.18
C PRO A 55 -1.77 2.42 2.55
N LEU A 56 -1.73 3.52 3.32
CA LEU A 56 -2.03 4.87 2.78
C LEU A 56 -1.03 5.29 1.69
N GLY A 57 -1.43 6.23 0.83
CA GLY A 57 -0.60 6.73 -0.28
C GLY A 57 0.20 7.98 0.09
N GLY A 58 1.31 8.20 -0.63
CA GLY A 58 2.05 9.48 -0.60
C GLY A 58 3.20 9.55 0.40
N LYS A 59 4.28 10.22 0.01
CA LYS A 59 5.52 10.33 0.81
C LYS A 59 5.30 11.00 2.18
N ALA A 60 4.42 11.99 2.26
CA ALA A 60 4.17 12.74 3.50
C ALA A 60 3.51 11.89 4.61
N GLN A 61 2.74 10.86 4.23
CA GLN A 61 2.04 9.98 5.17
C GLN A 61 2.79 8.66 5.41
N MET A 62 4.08 8.62 5.09
CA MET A 62 4.87 7.37 5.04
C MET A 62 4.16 6.28 4.23
N GLY A 63 3.55 6.70 3.11
CA GLY A 63 2.67 5.88 2.32
C GLY A 63 3.37 4.74 1.58
N GLY A 64 2.61 3.72 1.23
CA GLY A 64 3.05 2.57 0.46
C GLY A 64 3.13 2.88 -1.03
N GLN A 65 3.86 2.03 -1.75
CA GLN A 65 3.87 2.09 -3.21
C GLN A 65 2.64 1.37 -3.76
N ARG A 66 1.99 1.98 -4.76
CA ARG A 66 0.90 1.32 -5.47
C ARG A 66 1.45 0.19 -6.34
N LEU A 67 0.91 -1.00 -6.14
CA LEU A 67 0.99 -2.10 -7.09
C LEU A 67 -0.31 -2.10 -7.90
N GLY A 68 -0.25 -1.69 -9.16
CA GLY A 68 -1.40 -1.62 -10.05
C GLY A 68 -1.61 -2.90 -10.86
N GLU A 69 -2.64 -2.89 -11.70
CA GLU A 69 -2.99 -4.01 -12.58
C GLU A 69 -1.84 -4.37 -13.53
N MET A 70 -1.10 -3.37 -14.03
CA MET A 70 0.03 -3.61 -14.92
C MET A 70 1.17 -4.34 -14.21
N GLU A 71 1.45 -4.00 -12.96
CA GLU A 71 2.47 -4.70 -12.16
C GLU A 71 2.02 -6.10 -11.75
N VAL A 72 0.73 -6.29 -11.49
CA VAL A 72 0.14 -7.62 -11.28
C VAL A 72 0.36 -8.49 -12.51
N TRP A 73 0.04 -7.99 -13.72
CA TRP A 73 0.28 -8.74 -14.96
C TRP A 73 1.76 -9.09 -15.16
N ALA A 74 2.67 -8.18 -14.78
CA ALA A 74 4.10 -8.47 -14.82
C ALA A 74 4.46 -9.66 -13.92
N LEU A 75 3.98 -9.70 -12.68
CA LEU A 75 4.22 -10.81 -11.75
C LEU A 75 3.59 -12.12 -12.22
N GLU A 76 2.38 -12.06 -12.77
CA GLU A 76 1.68 -13.22 -13.36
C GLU A 76 2.46 -13.81 -14.54
N SER A 77 3.00 -12.95 -15.43
CA SER A 77 3.79 -13.39 -16.58
C SER A 77 5.07 -14.13 -16.17
N HIS A 78 5.65 -13.74 -15.04
CA HIS A 78 6.81 -14.40 -14.44
C HIS A 78 6.45 -15.66 -13.63
N ARG A 79 5.16 -16.02 -13.54
CA ARG A 79 4.65 -17.11 -12.69
C ARG A 79 5.04 -16.97 -11.23
N ALA A 80 5.17 -15.74 -10.75
CA ALA A 80 5.56 -15.42 -9.39
C ALA A 80 4.36 -15.50 -8.42
N ALA A 81 3.70 -16.66 -8.35
CA ALA A 81 2.44 -16.84 -7.63
C ALA A 81 2.53 -16.48 -6.14
N HIS A 82 3.57 -16.93 -5.44
CA HIS A 82 3.76 -16.63 -4.02
C HIS A 82 4.08 -15.16 -3.78
N VAL A 83 4.86 -14.51 -4.65
CA VAL A 83 5.17 -13.08 -4.54
C VAL A 83 3.92 -12.25 -4.78
N LEU A 84 3.12 -12.61 -5.78
CA LEU A 84 1.85 -11.95 -6.06
C LEU A 84 0.88 -12.11 -4.89
N GLN A 85 0.75 -13.33 -4.34
CA GLN A 85 -0.06 -13.58 -3.15
C GLN A 85 0.41 -12.74 -1.97
N GLU A 86 1.73 -12.66 -1.73
CA GLU A 86 2.32 -11.87 -0.66
C GLU A 86 1.96 -10.38 -0.78
N MET A 87 2.07 -9.83 -1.99
CA MET A 87 1.73 -8.45 -2.30
C MET A 87 0.24 -8.15 -2.13
N LEU A 88 -0.64 -9.10 -2.46
CA LEU A 88 -2.09 -8.96 -2.36
C LEU A 88 -2.64 -9.23 -0.95
N THR A 89 -1.85 -9.82 -0.05
CA THR A 89 -2.30 -10.23 1.29
C THR A 89 -1.45 -9.58 2.39
N ILE A 90 -0.39 -10.25 2.85
CA ILE A 90 0.38 -9.89 4.04
C ILE A 90 1.10 -8.54 3.94
N LYS A 91 1.38 -8.05 2.73
CA LYS A 91 1.97 -6.72 2.48
C LYS A 91 0.94 -5.61 2.26
N SER A 92 -0.35 -5.95 2.16
CA SER A 92 -1.42 -5.00 1.85
C SER A 92 -2.44 -4.93 2.99
N ASP A 93 -3.42 -5.84 3.02
CA ASP A 93 -4.65 -5.70 3.81
C ASP A 93 -4.99 -6.89 4.72
N ASP A 94 -4.17 -7.94 4.75
CA ASP A 94 -4.34 -9.04 5.70
C ASP A 94 -3.82 -8.63 7.09
N VAL A 95 -4.71 -8.06 7.91
CA VAL A 95 -4.39 -7.52 9.25
C VAL A 95 -3.73 -8.57 10.14
N VAL A 96 -4.30 -9.78 10.20
CA VAL A 96 -3.78 -10.87 11.04
C VAL A 96 -2.50 -11.45 10.44
N GLY A 97 -2.47 -11.64 9.11
CA GLY A 97 -1.31 -12.17 8.41
C GLY A 97 -0.08 -11.26 8.51
N ARG A 98 -0.28 -9.94 8.43
CA ARG A 98 0.80 -8.95 8.53
C ARG A 98 1.45 -8.91 9.92
N ALA A 99 0.65 -8.92 10.99
CA ALA A 99 1.18 -8.94 12.36
C ALA A 99 2.02 -10.21 12.61
N LYS A 100 1.50 -11.37 12.19
CA LYS A 100 2.23 -12.65 12.26
C LYS A 100 3.46 -12.69 11.37
N ALA A 101 3.40 -12.09 10.18
CA ALA A 101 4.55 -11.99 9.30
C ALA A 101 5.66 -11.14 9.92
N PHE A 102 5.32 -10.00 10.54
CA PHE A 102 6.29 -9.17 11.25
C PHE A 102 6.94 -9.93 12.41
N GLU A 103 6.14 -10.61 13.24
CA GLU A 103 6.64 -11.44 14.33
C GLU A 103 7.56 -12.57 13.81
N SER A 104 7.19 -13.20 12.70
CA SER A 104 7.95 -14.28 12.09
C SER A 104 9.30 -13.79 11.56
N ILE A 105 9.33 -12.61 10.93
CA ILE A 105 10.56 -11.95 10.46
C ILE A 105 11.48 -11.62 11.63
N VAL A 106 10.96 -11.10 12.74
CA VAL A 106 11.75 -10.78 13.94
C VAL A 106 12.31 -12.05 14.59
N LYS A 107 11.53 -13.13 14.61
CA LYS A 107 11.94 -14.42 15.18
C LYS A 107 12.79 -15.29 14.23
N GLY A 108 12.88 -14.92 12.95
CA GLY A 108 13.57 -15.70 11.93
C GLY A 108 12.90 -17.05 11.62
N VAL A 109 11.59 -17.14 11.78
CA VAL A 109 10.79 -18.35 11.44
C VAL A 109 10.06 -18.14 10.11
N ASP A 110 9.63 -19.24 9.50
CA ASP A 110 8.88 -19.18 8.25
C ASP A 110 7.55 -18.43 8.41
N ILE A 111 7.24 -17.60 7.42
CA ILE A 111 6.03 -16.78 7.40
C ILE A 111 4.81 -17.71 7.21
N PRO A 112 3.77 -17.60 8.05
CA PRO A 112 2.59 -18.44 7.95
C PRO A 112 1.78 -18.15 6.67
N ALA A 113 0.90 -19.08 6.29
CA ALA A 113 0.02 -18.91 5.15
C ALA A 113 -0.93 -17.71 5.32
N SER A 114 -1.11 -16.95 4.24
CA SER A 114 -1.99 -15.78 4.20
C SER A 114 -3.46 -16.14 4.43
N SER A 115 -4.21 -15.23 5.05
CA SER A 115 -5.65 -15.33 5.21
C SER A 115 -6.40 -14.63 4.07
N VAL A 116 -7.73 -14.53 4.19
CA VAL A 116 -8.57 -13.85 3.19
C VAL A 116 -8.40 -12.32 3.32
N PRO A 117 -8.05 -11.61 2.24
CA PRO A 117 -7.93 -10.14 2.21
C PRO A 117 -9.16 -9.42 2.78
N GLU A 118 -8.92 -8.34 3.54
CA GLU A 118 -10.02 -7.48 4.02
C GLU A 118 -10.74 -6.79 2.87
N SER A 119 -10.05 -6.42 1.78
CA SER A 119 -10.69 -5.85 0.59
C SER A 119 -11.76 -6.77 -0.01
N PHE A 120 -11.56 -8.10 0.06
CA PHE A 120 -12.57 -9.06 -0.41
C PHE A 120 -13.78 -9.12 0.53
N LYS A 121 -13.57 -8.99 1.84
CA LYS A 121 -14.68 -8.93 2.82
C LYS A 121 -15.50 -7.66 2.64
N VAL A 122 -14.83 -6.52 2.41
CA VAL A 122 -15.49 -5.25 2.08
C VAL A 122 -16.34 -5.41 0.81
N LEU A 123 -15.78 -5.99 -0.26
CA LEU A 123 -16.52 -6.27 -1.48
C LEU A 123 -17.80 -7.09 -1.25
N VAL A 124 -17.71 -8.17 -0.45
CA VAL A 124 -18.88 -9.00 -0.12
C VAL A 124 -19.94 -8.19 0.64
N LYS A 125 -19.52 -7.30 1.55
CA LYS A 125 -20.44 -6.42 2.30
C LYS A 125 -21.10 -5.36 1.43
N GLU A 126 -20.36 -4.77 0.50
CA GLU A 126 -20.90 -3.81 -0.46
C GLU A 126 -21.93 -4.47 -1.39
N LEU A 127 -21.68 -5.69 -1.86
CA LEU A 127 -22.64 -6.44 -2.68
C LEU A 127 -23.87 -6.86 -1.87
N GLN A 128 -23.71 -7.23 -0.60
CA GLN A 128 -24.82 -7.49 0.32
C GLN A 128 -25.69 -6.24 0.55
N ALA A 129 -25.08 -5.05 0.65
CA ALA A 129 -25.80 -3.80 0.79
C ALA A 129 -26.66 -3.46 -0.45
N LEU A 130 -26.27 -3.95 -1.63
CA LEU A 130 -27.06 -3.86 -2.87
C LEU A 130 -28.15 -4.93 -2.98
N GLY A 131 -28.32 -5.79 -1.96
CA GLY A 131 -29.29 -6.89 -1.96
C GLY A 131 -28.80 -8.16 -2.66
N LEU A 132 -27.52 -8.24 -3.03
CA LEU A 132 -26.92 -9.44 -3.62
C LEU A 132 -26.29 -10.31 -2.53
N ASN A 133 -26.79 -11.53 -2.34
CA ASN A 133 -26.26 -12.45 -1.35
C ASN A 133 -25.22 -13.39 -1.97
N ILE A 134 -23.96 -13.22 -1.58
CA ILE A 134 -22.82 -13.98 -2.12
C ILE A 134 -22.30 -14.92 -1.04
N PHE A 135 -22.26 -16.20 -1.37
CA PHE A 135 -21.65 -17.23 -0.54
C PHE A 135 -20.46 -17.85 -1.27
N PRO A 136 -19.25 -17.80 -0.71
CA PRO A 136 -18.12 -18.54 -1.27
C PRO A 136 -18.38 -20.04 -1.10
N VAL A 137 -18.45 -20.77 -2.21
CA VAL A 137 -18.61 -22.24 -2.21
C VAL A 137 -17.23 -22.88 -2.35
N GLY A 138 -16.89 -23.82 -1.47
CA GLY A 138 -15.68 -24.64 -1.59
C GLY A 138 -14.40 -24.08 -0.96
N VAL A 139 -14.45 -22.91 -0.30
CA VAL A 139 -13.36 -22.51 0.60
C VAL A 139 -13.49 -23.36 1.84
N VAL A 140 -12.54 -24.27 2.06
CA VAL A 140 -12.33 -24.88 3.38
C VAL A 140 -11.85 -23.75 4.28
N THR A 141 -12.78 -22.99 4.85
CA THR A 141 -12.54 -22.47 6.18
C THR A 141 -12.20 -23.68 7.02
N ALA A 142 -11.11 -23.60 7.80
CA ALA A 142 -11.03 -24.44 8.97
C ALA A 142 -12.32 -24.13 9.78
N LYS A 143 -13.31 -25.03 9.63
CA LYS A 143 -14.66 -25.04 10.21
C LYS A 143 -15.73 -24.16 9.50
N PRO A 144 -16.92 -24.73 9.19
CA PRO A 144 -18.09 -23.96 8.77
C PRO A 144 -18.69 -23.18 9.95
N PRO A 145 -19.48 -22.11 9.71
CA PRO A 145 -20.15 -21.34 10.75
C PRO A 145 -21.36 -22.12 11.27
N THR A 146 -21.11 -23.12 12.11
CA THR A 146 -22.10 -23.65 13.04
C THR A 146 -21.70 -23.17 14.42
N ALA A 147 -22.48 -22.20 14.92
CA ALA A 147 -22.54 -21.69 16.28
C ALA A 147 -21.60 -22.34 17.31
N VAL A 148 -20.50 -21.66 17.63
CA VAL A 148 -19.85 -21.77 18.94
C VAL A 148 -19.33 -20.39 19.34
N ALA A 149 -19.90 -19.85 20.40
CA ALA A 149 -19.52 -18.60 21.07
C ALA A 149 -18.11 -18.65 21.73
N SER A 150 -17.30 -19.66 21.41
CA SER A 150 -15.91 -19.82 21.87
C SER A 150 -14.91 -19.16 20.93
N ASP A 151 -15.15 -19.20 19.61
CA ASP A 151 -14.09 -18.90 18.62
C ASP A 151 -14.06 -17.39 18.27
N VAL A 152 -15.16 -16.68 18.50
CA VAL A 152 -15.21 -15.20 18.44
C VAL A 152 -14.22 -14.59 19.42
N LYS A 153 -13.98 -15.25 20.57
CA LYS A 153 -13.04 -14.75 21.57
C LYS A 153 -11.58 -14.89 21.14
N GLU A 154 -11.23 -15.97 20.43
CA GLU A 154 -9.86 -16.15 19.90
C GLU A 154 -9.59 -15.22 18.72
N GLU A 155 -10.53 -15.05 17.78
CA GLU A 155 -10.35 -14.07 16.69
C GLU A 155 -10.41 -12.61 17.20
N GLU A 156 -11.26 -12.28 18.18
CA GLU A 156 -11.23 -10.96 18.84
C GLU A 156 -9.96 -10.75 19.66
N GLN A 157 -9.44 -11.78 20.34
CA GLN A 157 -8.18 -11.68 21.07
C GLN A 157 -7.01 -11.50 20.11
N VAL A 158 -6.94 -12.26 19.02
CA VAL A 158 -5.88 -12.11 18.01
C VAL A 158 -5.99 -10.78 17.28
N LYS A 159 -7.21 -10.27 17.04
CA LYS A 159 -7.41 -8.92 16.49
C LYS A 159 -7.02 -7.83 17.48
N LYS A 160 -7.35 -7.96 18.77
CA LYS A 160 -6.93 -7.03 19.81
C LYS A 160 -5.43 -7.07 20.05
N GLU A 161 -4.81 -8.25 20.06
CA GLU A 161 -3.36 -8.41 20.14
C GLU A 161 -2.68 -7.85 18.88
N ALA A 162 -3.24 -8.07 17.69
CA ALA A 162 -2.75 -7.47 16.45
C ALA A 162 -2.91 -5.95 16.43
N GLU A 163 -4.02 -5.40 16.94
CA GLU A 163 -4.26 -3.96 17.12
C GLU A 163 -3.31 -3.37 18.18
N GLU A 164 -3.07 -4.06 19.29
CA GLU A 164 -2.12 -3.63 20.33
C GLU A 164 -0.67 -3.71 19.84
N LEU A 165 -0.32 -4.72 19.05
CA LEU A 165 0.99 -4.86 18.40
C LEU A 165 1.17 -3.83 17.28
N ALA A 166 0.11 -3.52 16.52
CA ALA A 166 0.08 -2.44 15.54
C ALA A 166 0.36 -1.09 16.22
N VAL A 167 -0.33 -0.81 17.33
CA VAL A 167 -0.11 0.39 18.15
C VAL A 167 1.31 0.43 18.75
N GLN A 168 1.85 -0.70 19.22
CA GLN A 168 3.24 -0.78 19.71
C GLN A 168 4.29 -0.61 18.60
N SER A 169 3.97 -1.00 17.37
CA SER A 169 4.82 -0.80 16.18
C SER A 169 4.72 0.60 15.58
N GLY A 170 3.95 1.50 16.20
CA GLY A 170 3.78 2.89 15.76
C GLY A 170 2.78 3.06 14.61
N GLU A 171 1.91 2.07 14.37
CA GLU A 171 0.83 2.18 13.38
C GLU A 171 -0.30 3.05 13.95
N GLU A 172 -0.32 4.33 13.58
CA GLU A 172 -1.49 5.19 13.79
C GLU A 172 -2.53 4.93 12.69
N VAL A 173 -3.76 4.60 13.09
CA VAL A 173 -4.90 4.57 12.19
C VAL A 173 -5.42 5.99 12.03
N VAL A 174 -5.05 6.64 10.93
CA VAL A 174 -5.47 8.02 10.65
C VAL A 174 -6.92 8.02 10.16
N VAL A 175 -7.79 8.68 10.92
CA VAL A 175 -9.15 9.02 10.49
C VAL A 175 -9.05 10.13 9.46
N GLU A 176 -9.34 9.85 8.19
CA GLU A 176 -9.68 10.92 7.25
C GLU A 176 -11.08 11.43 7.63
N GLU A 177 -11.15 12.56 8.36
CA GLU A 177 -12.37 13.35 8.45
C GLU A 177 -12.69 13.90 7.05
N GLN A 178 -13.45 13.14 6.26
CA GLN A 178 -14.14 13.72 5.13
C GLN A 178 -15.36 14.48 5.67
N SER A 179 -15.30 15.81 5.57
CA SER A 179 -16.43 16.70 5.79
C SER A 179 -17.53 16.42 4.76
N SER A 180 -18.38 15.44 5.03
CA SER A 180 -19.68 15.31 4.38
C SER A 180 -20.74 15.85 5.33
N GLN A 181 -20.94 17.16 5.33
CA GLN A 181 -22.23 17.73 5.70
C GLN A 181 -23.24 17.24 4.66
N VAL A 182 -23.91 16.13 4.95
CA VAL A 182 -25.19 15.80 4.33
C VAL A 182 -26.24 16.53 5.16
N PRO A 183 -26.90 17.58 4.66
CA PRO A 183 -28.02 18.17 5.38
C PRO A 183 -29.13 17.10 5.47
N ALA A 184 -29.66 16.92 6.67
CA ALA A 184 -30.77 16.01 6.94
C ALA A 184 -31.99 16.39 6.10
N PRO A 185 -32.78 15.43 5.58
CA PRO A 185 -34.06 15.75 4.99
C PRO A 185 -35.02 16.22 6.10
N GLU A 186 -35.47 17.47 6.00
CA GLU A 186 -36.51 18.02 6.87
C GLU A 186 -37.84 17.30 6.59
N ASP A 187 -38.45 16.76 7.64
CA ASP A 187 -39.78 16.14 7.61
C ASP A 187 -40.83 17.17 7.15
N GLU A 188 -41.32 17.00 5.93
CA GLU A 188 -42.48 17.71 5.42
C GLU A 188 -43.75 17.18 6.12
N GLN A 189 -44.11 17.85 7.23
CA GLN A 189 -45.38 17.61 7.91
C GLN A 189 -46.55 17.90 6.96
N VAL A 190 -47.17 16.82 6.48
CA VAL A 190 -48.49 16.86 5.84
C VAL A 190 -49.49 17.42 6.85
N LYS A 191 -49.81 18.70 6.73
CA LYS A 191 -50.97 19.31 7.40
C LYS A 191 -52.23 18.74 6.77
N VAL A 192 -52.90 17.89 7.52
CA VAL A 192 -54.30 17.53 7.32
C VAL A 192 -55.13 18.81 7.54
N GLY A 193 -55.75 19.31 6.48
CA GLY A 193 -56.75 20.38 6.55
C GLY A 193 -58.14 19.79 6.71
N GLU A 194 -58.79 20.05 7.84
CA GLU A 194 -60.24 20.00 8.00
C GLU A 194 -60.72 21.38 8.50
N ALA A 195 -61.82 21.84 7.88
CA ALA A 195 -62.60 23.07 8.06
C ALA A 195 -62.07 24.37 7.43
#